data_AF-A0A3C0JQC3-F1
#
_entry.id   AF-A0A3C0JQC3-F1
#
_cell.length_a   1.000
_cell.length_b   1.000
_cell.length_c   1.000
_cell.angle_alpha   90.00
_cell.angle_beta   90.00
_cell.angle_gamma   90.00
#
_symmetry.space_group_name_H-M   'P 1'
#
loop_
_entity.id
_entity.type
_entity.pdbx_description
1 polymer ?
#
loop_
_entity_poly.entity_id
_entity_poly.type
_entity_poly.pdbx_seq_one_letter_code
_entity_poly.pdbx_strand_id
1 'polypeptide(L)'
;MILQGMMAGDLRPLSREVGGGITIPQTSTINGFYLRRVGGPNGINPFRSRTYFVIDEPSVFDRRVSSHEVGHMLGLHHVLGDAGRLLFSGTNGMALTEDEATVARYFARGILQGLR
;
A
#
# COMPACT_ATOMS: atom_id res chain seq x y z
N MET A 1 12.41 -5.83 15.00
CA MET A 1 11.07 -6.34 14.61
C MET A 1 10.89 -6.22 13.10
N ILE A 2 10.18 -7.16 12.46
CA ILE A 2 9.89 -7.15 11.01
C ILE A 2 9.31 -5.80 10.54
N LEU A 3 8.37 -5.24 11.32
CA LEU A 3 7.72 -3.96 11.04
C LEU A 3 8.69 -2.77 10.95
N GLN A 4 9.68 -2.68 11.84
CA GLN A 4 10.68 -1.59 11.81
C GLN A 4 11.58 -1.67 10.56
N GLY A 5 11.96 -2.88 10.14
CA GLY A 5 12.69 -3.07 8.88
C GLY A 5 11.85 -2.66 7.68
N MET A 6 10.59 -3.11 7.64
CA MET A 6 9.66 -2.77 6.56
C MET A 6 9.39 -1.26 6.49
N MET A 7 9.20 -0.57 7.61
CA MET A 7 9.05 0.90 7.64
C MET A 7 10.29 1.63 7.09
N ALA A 8 11.48 1.04 7.22
CA ALA A 8 12.73 1.54 6.64
C ALA A 8 12.94 1.12 5.16
N GLY A 9 11.96 0.46 4.53
CA GLY A 9 12.07 -0.07 3.17
C GLY A 9 12.87 -1.37 3.07
N ASP A 10 13.25 -1.98 4.20
CA ASP A 10 13.97 -3.26 4.25
C ASP A 10 12.99 -4.43 4.35
N LEU A 11 12.82 -5.14 3.22
CA LEU A 11 11.97 -6.34 3.12
C LEU A 11 12.69 -7.64 3.49
N ARG A 12 13.99 -7.60 3.84
CA ARG A 12 14.76 -8.80 4.23
C ARG A 12 14.15 -9.55 5.43
N PRO A 13 13.62 -8.88 6.48
CA PRO A 13 12.98 -9.58 7.60
C PRO A 13 11.77 -10.41 7.17
N LEU A 14 10.93 -9.85 6.29
CA LEU A 14 9.83 -10.58 5.69
C LEU A 14 10.36 -11.75 4.85
N SER A 15 11.31 -11.49 3.95
CA SER A 15 11.90 -12.49 3.04
C SER A 15 12.42 -13.74 3.77
N ARG A 16 12.93 -13.55 5.00
CA ARG A 16 13.45 -14.59 5.89
C ARG A 16 12.33 -15.44 6.47
N GLU A 17 11.23 -14.83 6.88
CA GLU A 17 10.04 -15.54 7.38
C GLU A 17 9.32 -16.32 6.28
N VAL A 18 9.29 -15.81 5.04
CA VAL A 18 8.67 -16.52 3.91
C VAL A 18 9.54 -17.65 3.34
N GLY A 19 10.71 -17.93 3.93
CA GLY A 19 11.51 -19.13 3.65
C GLY A 19 12.26 -19.18 2.32
N GLY A 20 12.30 -18.10 1.53
CA GLY A 20 12.97 -18.13 0.22
C GLY A 20 13.12 -16.79 -0.49
N GLY A 21 12.73 -15.69 0.16
CA GLY A 21 12.60 -14.40 -0.47
C GLY A 21 11.44 -14.29 -1.45
N ILE A 22 10.85 -13.11 -1.52
CA ILE A 22 9.82 -12.83 -2.50
C ILE A 22 10.49 -12.17 -3.70
N THR A 23 10.50 -12.84 -4.84
CA THR A 23 10.93 -12.23 -6.09
C THR A 23 9.87 -11.24 -6.52
N ILE A 24 10.18 -9.94 -6.39
CA ILE A 24 9.29 -8.86 -6.86
C ILE A 24 9.49 -8.75 -8.38
N PRO A 25 8.53 -9.16 -9.22
CA PRO A 25 8.72 -9.18 -10.66
C PRO A 25 8.56 -7.76 -11.22
N GLN A 26 9.59 -7.27 -11.91
CA GLN A 26 9.58 -6.08 -12.78
C GLN A 26 9.26 -4.72 -12.12
N THR A 27 9.99 -3.69 -12.53
CA THR A 27 9.79 -2.29 -12.11
C THR A 27 8.56 -1.64 -12.75
N SER A 28 7.52 -2.42 -13.09
CA SER A 28 6.25 -1.95 -13.64
C SER A 28 5.05 -2.54 -12.91
N THR A 29 5.27 -3.34 -11.86
CA THR A 29 4.20 -3.98 -11.09
C THR A 29 4.05 -3.35 -9.69
N ILE A 30 2.85 -3.50 -9.14
CA ILE A 30 2.54 -3.32 -7.72
C ILE A 30 2.26 -4.70 -7.13
N ASN A 31 2.81 -4.98 -5.96
CA ASN A 31 2.80 -6.30 -5.36
C ASN A 31 2.04 -6.25 -4.04
N GLY A 32 0.93 -6.99 -3.95
CA GLY A 32 0.12 -7.10 -2.75
C GLY A 32 0.34 -8.43 -2.04
N PHE A 33 0.53 -8.39 -0.73
CA PHE A 33 0.63 -9.58 0.11
C PHE A 33 -0.46 -9.54 1.19
N TYR A 34 -1.18 -10.64 1.33
CA TYR A 34 -2.16 -10.82 2.39
C TYR A 34 -1.53 -11.63 3.52
N LEU A 35 -1.61 -11.12 4.74
CA LEU A 35 -0.96 -11.68 5.92
C LEU A 35 -1.99 -11.91 7.02
N ARG A 36 -1.77 -12.90 7.89
CA ARG A 36 -2.65 -13.07 9.06
C ARG A 36 -2.55 -11.90 10.06
N ARG A 37 -1.35 -11.33 10.20
CA ARG A 37 -1.05 -10.31 11.21
C ARG A 37 0.10 -9.42 10.74
N VAL A 38 0.00 -8.11 10.98
CA VAL A 38 1.12 -7.15 10.80
C VAL A 38 1.50 -6.39 12.09
N GLY A 39 0.73 -6.61 13.18
CA GLY A 39 1.04 -6.09 14.52
C GLY A 39 0.60 -4.64 14.77
N GLY A 40 -0.46 -4.17 14.11
CA GLY A 40 -1.00 -2.83 14.32
C GLY A 40 -2.07 -2.45 13.28
N PRO A 41 -1.68 -1.82 12.16
CA PRO A 41 -2.64 -1.34 11.15
C PRO A 41 -3.25 -2.49 10.31
N ASN A 42 -4.37 -2.20 9.64
CA ASN A 42 -5.00 -3.12 8.68
C ASN A 42 -4.15 -3.32 7.42
N GLY A 43 -3.30 -2.34 7.08
CA GLY A 43 -2.41 -2.39 5.94
C GLY A 43 -1.14 -1.58 6.19
N ILE A 44 -0.09 -1.88 5.44
CA ILE A 44 1.14 -1.10 5.40
C ILE A 44 1.76 -1.09 4.00
N ASN A 45 2.11 0.12 3.57
CA ASN A 45 2.95 0.45 2.44
C ASN A 45 4.36 0.81 2.96
N PRO A 46 5.40 -0.01 2.71
CA PRO A 46 6.78 0.39 2.93
C PRO A 46 7.17 1.55 2.03
N PHE A 47 7.87 2.54 2.59
CA PHE A 47 8.25 3.75 1.90
C PHE A 47 9.04 3.46 0.62
N ARG A 48 8.69 4.13 -0.50
CA ARG A 48 9.30 3.96 -1.83
C ARG A 48 9.33 2.52 -2.34
N SER A 49 8.50 1.65 -1.79
CA SER A 49 8.29 0.30 -2.32
C SER A 49 7.03 0.28 -3.19
N ARG A 50 7.00 -0.66 -4.13
CA ARG A 50 5.79 -1.01 -4.89
C ARG A 50 5.14 -2.25 -4.30
N THR A 51 5.14 -2.30 -2.97
CA THR A 51 4.71 -3.44 -2.20
C THR A 51 3.77 -2.98 -1.11
N TYR A 52 2.67 -3.68 -0.91
CA TYR A 52 1.81 -3.46 0.24
C TYR A 52 1.50 -4.78 0.93
N PHE A 53 1.15 -4.66 2.20
CA PHE A 53 0.72 -5.76 3.03
C PHE A 53 -0.64 -5.41 3.61
N VAL A 54 -1.60 -6.32 3.55
CA VAL A 54 -2.94 -6.17 4.12
C VAL A 54 -3.22 -7.38 4.98
N ILE A 55 -3.87 -7.18 6.13
CA ILE A 55 -4.30 -8.32 6.94
C ILE A 55 -5.51 -9.01 6.30
N ASP A 56 -5.56 -10.34 6.39
CA ASP A 56 -6.63 -11.15 5.79
C ASP A 56 -8.02 -10.95 6.45
N GLU A 57 -8.06 -10.43 7.69
CA GLU A 57 -9.28 -10.03 8.40
C GLU A 57 -9.18 -8.58 8.93
N PRO A 58 -9.34 -7.56 8.07
CA PRO A 58 -9.24 -6.16 8.47
C PRO A 58 -10.50 -5.65 9.17
N SER A 59 -10.35 -4.63 10.01
CA SER A 59 -11.47 -4.01 10.75
C SER A 59 -12.40 -3.12 9.89
N VAL A 60 -12.07 -2.96 8.61
CA VAL A 60 -12.79 -2.17 7.59
C VAL A 60 -12.76 -2.97 6.28
N PHE A 61 -13.52 -2.57 5.25
CA PHE A 61 -13.59 -3.37 4.02
C PHE A 61 -12.22 -3.66 3.39
N ASP A 62 -11.90 -4.94 3.16
CA ASP A 62 -10.59 -5.42 2.68
C ASP A 62 -10.19 -4.76 1.35
N ARG A 63 -11.18 -4.63 0.45
CA ARG A 63 -11.03 -3.99 -0.86
C ARG A 63 -10.60 -2.53 -0.73
N ARG A 64 -11.09 -1.83 0.31
CA ARG A 64 -10.71 -0.45 0.62
C ARG A 64 -9.31 -0.39 1.22
N VAL A 65 -8.91 -1.31 2.10
CA VAL A 65 -7.55 -1.30 2.67
C VAL A 65 -6.52 -1.46 1.56
N SER A 66 -6.72 -2.42 0.67
CA SER A 66 -5.84 -2.62 -0.49
C SER A 66 -5.80 -1.37 -1.38
N SER A 67 -6.95 -0.77 -1.66
CA SER A 67 -7.04 0.45 -2.49
C SER A 67 -6.34 1.65 -1.85
N HIS A 68 -6.39 1.77 -0.52
CA HIS A 68 -5.72 2.83 0.23
C HIS A 68 -4.20 2.71 0.16
N GLU A 69 -3.65 1.51 0.38
CA GLU A 69 -2.20 1.28 0.26
C GLU A 69 -1.70 1.50 -1.17
N VAL A 70 -2.49 1.10 -2.18
CA VAL A 70 -2.21 1.41 -3.58
C VAL A 70 -2.27 2.92 -3.83
N GLY A 71 -3.23 3.64 -3.24
CA GLY A 71 -3.33 5.08 -3.32
C GLY A 71 -2.01 5.79 -2.92
N HIS A 72 -1.38 5.34 -1.84
CA HIS A 72 -0.07 5.86 -1.43
C HIS A 72 1.03 5.65 -2.47
N MET A 73 1.07 4.50 -3.15
CA MET A 73 2.03 4.25 -4.23
C MET A 73 1.78 5.09 -5.47
N LEU A 74 0.52 5.50 -5.67
CA LEU A 74 0.10 6.37 -6.76
C LEU A 74 0.18 7.87 -6.40
N GLY A 75 0.92 8.21 -5.35
CA GLY A 75 1.20 9.60 -4.96
C GLY A 75 0.10 10.26 -4.13
N LEU A 76 -0.88 9.50 -3.63
CA LEU A 76 -1.93 10.05 -2.78
C LEU A 76 -1.49 10.10 -1.30
N HIS A 77 -1.90 11.16 -0.62
CA HIS A 77 -1.59 11.41 0.79
C HIS A 77 -2.84 11.34 1.66
N HIS A 78 -2.65 11.14 2.96
CA HIS A 78 -3.76 11.14 3.90
C HIS A 78 -4.57 12.43 3.84
N VAL A 79 -5.90 12.28 3.90
CA VAL A 79 -6.84 13.38 4.07
C VAL A 79 -7.31 13.39 5.52
N LEU A 80 -7.34 14.58 6.14
CA LEU A 80 -7.68 14.73 7.56
C LEU A 80 -9.13 15.19 7.81
N GLY A 81 -9.81 15.71 6.80
CA GLY A 81 -11.08 16.43 6.97
C GLY A 81 -12.34 15.74 6.49
N ASP A 82 -12.25 14.60 5.79
CA ASP A 82 -13.40 13.96 5.17
C ASP A 82 -13.30 12.42 5.25
N ALA A 83 -14.09 11.85 6.17
CA ALA A 83 -14.15 10.41 6.44
C ALA A 83 -14.67 9.58 5.25
N GLY A 84 -15.30 10.21 4.25
CA GLY A 84 -15.77 9.55 3.03
C GLY A 84 -14.66 9.31 2.00
N ARG A 85 -13.48 9.91 2.18
CA ARG A 85 -12.35 9.81 1.25
C ARG A 85 -11.56 8.53 1.41
N LEU A 86 -11.04 8.04 0.29
CA LEU A 86 -10.23 6.82 0.25
C LEU A 86 -9.00 6.90 1.18
N LEU A 87 -8.34 8.06 1.21
CA LEU A 87 -7.10 8.26 1.99
C LEU A 87 -7.36 8.81 3.41
N PHE A 88 -8.60 8.85 3.87
CA PHE A 88 -8.88 9.11 5.29
C PHE A 88 -8.65 7.83 6.09
N SER A 89 -7.86 7.90 7.17
CA SER A 89 -7.46 6.71 7.93
C SER A 89 -8.59 6.14 8.80
N GLY A 90 -8.68 4.81 8.88
CA GLY A 90 -9.56 4.12 9.83
C GLY A 90 -11.06 4.13 9.48
N THR A 91 -11.46 4.55 8.28
CA THR A 91 -12.88 4.59 7.86
C THR A 91 -13.14 3.72 6.62
N ASN A 92 -14.42 3.48 6.32
CA ASN A 92 -14.88 2.84 5.08
C ASN A 92 -15.04 3.85 3.91
N GLY A 93 -14.42 5.03 3.99
CA GLY A 93 -14.40 5.99 2.90
C GLY A 93 -13.74 5.40 1.64
N MET A 94 -14.35 5.65 0.48
CA MET A 94 -13.89 5.12 -0.81
C MET A 94 -13.86 6.19 -1.91
N ALA A 95 -14.25 7.43 -1.61
CA ALA A 95 -14.31 8.48 -2.61
C ALA A 95 -12.91 8.98 -3.00
N LEU A 96 -12.73 9.24 -4.29
CA LEU A 96 -11.64 10.02 -4.83
C LEU A 96 -12.21 11.30 -5.46
N THR A 97 -11.46 12.38 -5.35
CA THR A 97 -11.67 13.57 -6.20
C THR A 97 -11.10 13.36 -7.58
N GLU A 98 -11.54 14.20 -8.53
CA GLU A 98 -10.94 14.27 -9.86
C GLU A 98 -9.44 14.59 -9.82
N ASP A 99 -9.01 15.45 -8.91
CA ASP A 99 -7.59 15.78 -8.74
C ASP A 99 -6.78 14.57 -8.25
N GLU A 100 -7.26 13.86 -7.23
CA GLU A 100 -6.62 12.62 -6.77
C GLU A 100 -6.60 11.55 -7.87
N ALA A 101 -7.70 11.40 -8.62
CA ALA A 101 -7.74 10.47 -9.74
C ALA A 101 -6.73 10.85 -10.84
N THR A 102 -6.54 12.14 -11.08
CA THR A 102 -5.56 12.67 -12.05
C THR A 102 -4.12 12.40 -11.59
N VAL A 103 -3.79 12.70 -10.33
CA VAL A 103 -2.50 12.39 -9.73
C VAL A 103 -2.22 10.89 -9.81
N ALA A 104 -3.19 10.05 -9.41
CA ALA A 104 -3.02 8.62 -9.41
C ALA A 104 -2.74 8.06 -10.82
N ARG A 105 -3.45 8.56 -11.84
CA ARG A 105 -3.21 8.20 -13.25
C ARG A 105 -1.84 8.64 -13.74
N TYR A 106 -1.36 9.82 -13.33
CA TYR A 106 -0.02 10.30 -13.68
C TYR A 106 1.08 9.39 -13.13
N PHE A 107 1.02 9.05 -11.84
CA PHE A 107 1.99 8.13 -11.22
C PHE A 107 1.89 6.72 -11.79
N ALA A 108 0.68 6.23 -12.06
CA ALA A 108 0.48 4.92 -12.71
C ALA A 108 1.17 4.86 -14.09
N ARG A 109 1.11 5.92 -14.89
CA ARG A 109 1.86 6.00 -16.16
C ARG A 109 3.37 5.96 -15.94
N GLY A 110 3.87 6.66 -14.93
CA GLY A 110 5.30 6.60 -14.57
C GLY A 110 5.74 5.18 -14.18
N ILE A 111 4.94 4.49 -13.37
CA ILE A 111 5.15 3.08 -12.99
C ILE A 111 5.22 2.18 -14.23
N LEU A 112 4.27 2.31 -15.16
CA LEU A 112 4.22 1.55 -16.41
C LEU A 112 5.44 1.79 -17.30
N GLN A 113 5.97 3.02 -17.29
CA GLN A 113 7.17 3.41 -18.03
C GLN A 113 8.47 3.00 -17.32
N GLY A 114 8.39 2.35 -16.16
CA GLY A 114 9.56 1.94 -15.38
C GLY A 114 10.24 3.08 -14.63
N LEU A 115 9.61 4.25 -14.54
CA LEU A 115 10.12 5.41 -13.81
C LEU A 115 9.99 5.17 -12.30
N ARG A 116 11.01 5.58 -11.54
CA ARG A 116 11.06 5.44 -10.07
C ARG A 116 10.60 6.71 -9.38
#